data_AF-A0A7W6E5I0-F1
#
_entry.id   AF-A0A7W6E5I0-F1
#
_cell.length_a   1.000
_cell.length_b   1.000
_cell.length_c   1.000
_cell.angle_alpha   90.00
_cell.angle_beta   90.00
_cell.angle_gamma   90.00
#
_symmetry.space_group_name_H-M   'P 1'
#
loop_
_entity.id
_entity.type
_entity.pdbx_description
1 polymer ?
#
loop_
_entity_poly.entity_id
_entity_poly.type
_entity_poly.pdbx_seq_one_letter_code
_entity_poly.pdbx_strand_id
1 'polypeptide(L)'
;MKTDMQSFVPDPARTTDLRRALGQFGTGVALITAQTDAGPIGMTANSFSSVSLDPPLVLWSAACSSKRHDAFAQTAAFCIHVLSAEQIELANHFATQGHDFSPYPWDVGPNGAPTLHGCLATFHCDTYAVHPAGDHSIILGQITSAAIQPVESDGLLFKRGRFGRFAPDQ
;
A
#
# COMPACT_ATOMS: atom_id res chain seq x y z
N MET A 1 4.54 -28.60 22.71
CA MET A 1 4.40 -27.38 23.53
C MET A 1 3.09 -26.71 23.12
N LYS A 2 2.10 -26.62 24.00
CA LYS A 2 0.90 -25.80 23.72
C LYS A 2 1.36 -24.35 23.86
N THR A 3 1.41 -23.62 22.74
CA THR A 3 1.64 -22.18 22.76
C THR A 3 0.34 -21.56 23.27
N ASP A 4 0.31 -21.16 24.54
CA ASP A 4 -0.89 -20.56 25.12
C ASP A 4 -1.14 -19.19 24.46
N MET A 5 -2.19 -19.13 23.65
CA MET A 5 -2.64 -17.91 23.00
C MET A 5 -3.24 -16.99 24.05
N GLN A 6 -2.61 -15.83 24.28
CA GLN A 6 -3.12 -14.84 25.22
C GLN A 6 -4.32 -14.11 24.60
N SER A 7 -5.50 -14.33 25.19
CA SER A 7 -6.74 -13.67 24.75
C SER A 7 -6.90 -12.30 25.40
N PHE A 8 -7.44 -11.34 24.65
CA PHE A 8 -7.83 -10.03 25.16
C PHE A 8 -8.98 -9.46 24.32
N VAL A 9 -9.78 -8.58 24.92
CA VAL A 9 -10.78 -7.79 24.19
C VAL A 9 -10.12 -6.47 23.77
N PRO A 10 -10.21 -6.06 22.50
CA PRO A 10 -9.68 -4.76 22.07
C PRO A 10 -10.39 -3.59 22.77
N ASP A 11 -9.61 -2.72 23.41
CA ASP A 11 -10.07 -1.47 24.03
C ASP A 11 -8.94 -0.41 23.97
N PRO A 12 -9.20 0.88 24.31
CA PRO A 12 -8.18 1.93 24.27
C PRO A 12 -6.91 1.65 25.11
N ALA A 13 -7.03 0.96 26.25
CA ALA A 13 -5.90 0.58 27.10
C ALA A 13 -5.09 -0.61 26.53
N ARG A 14 -5.67 -1.38 25.61
CA ARG A 14 -5.06 -2.55 24.96
C ARG A 14 -4.65 -2.31 23.50
N THR A 15 -4.58 -1.06 23.04
CA THR A 15 -4.17 -0.72 21.67
C THR A 15 -2.79 -1.26 21.29
N THR A 16 -1.85 -1.30 22.23
CA THR A 16 -0.52 -1.90 22.02
C THR A 16 -0.61 -3.39 21.70
N ASP A 17 -1.47 -4.14 22.40
CA ASP A 17 -1.65 -5.58 22.17
C ASP A 17 -2.35 -5.84 20.83
N LEU A 18 -3.36 -5.03 20.48
CA LEU A 18 -4.00 -5.10 19.18
C LEU A 18 -3.00 -4.85 18.04
N ARG A 19 -2.17 -3.80 18.13
CA ARG A 19 -1.12 -3.52 17.11
C ARG A 19 -0.12 -4.67 17.01
N ARG A 20 0.29 -5.26 18.13
CA ARG A 20 1.20 -6.42 18.15
C ARG A 20 0.57 -7.65 17.52
N ALA A 21 -0.73 -7.89 17.74
CA ALA A 21 -1.47 -8.99 17.14
C ALA A 21 -1.63 -8.81 15.63
N LEU A 22 -2.09 -7.63 15.18
CA LEU A 22 -2.21 -7.29 13.76
C LEU A 22 -0.87 -7.42 13.03
N GLY A 23 0.21 -6.94 13.65
CA GLY A 23 1.56 -7.03 13.07
C GLY A 23 2.13 -8.46 12.94
N GLN A 24 1.44 -9.50 13.43
CA GLN A 24 1.84 -10.89 13.16
C GLN A 24 1.55 -11.30 11.72
N PHE A 25 0.55 -10.69 11.08
CA PHE A 25 0.28 -10.88 9.65
C PHE A 25 1.33 -10.11 8.86
N GLY A 26 2.26 -10.83 8.24
CA GLY A 26 3.28 -10.25 7.38
C GLY A 26 2.68 -9.86 6.04
N THR A 27 3.07 -8.70 5.53
CA THR A 27 2.54 -8.16 4.26
C THR A 27 3.69 -7.77 3.34
N GLY A 28 3.41 -7.66 2.04
CA GLY A 28 4.23 -6.82 1.17
C GLY A 28 4.08 -5.34 1.54
N VAL A 29 4.86 -4.49 0.89
CA VAL A 29 4.75 -3.04 0.97
C VAL A 29 4.38 -2.50 -0.40
N ALA A 30 3.33 -1.67 -0.42
CA ALA A 30 2.88 -0.98 -1.62
C ALA A 30 3.01 0.53 -1.47
N LEU A 31 3.20 1.21 -2.60
CA LEU A 31 3.12 2.67 -2.70
C LEU A 31 2.00 3.04 -3.66
N ILE A 32 1.03 3.81 -3.17
CA ILE A 32 -0.09 4.28 -3.97
C ILE A 32 0.19 5.73 -4.35
N THR A 33 0.06 6.06 -5.63
CA THR A 33 0.21 7.43 -6.15
C THR A 33 -1.07 7.87 -6.86
N ALA A 34 -1.33 9.18 -6.84
CA ALA A 34 -2.39 9.80 -7.60
C ALA A 34 -1.95 11.19 -8.07
N GLN A 35 -2.53 11.64 -9.18
CA GLN A 35 -2.38 13.01 -9.63
C GLN A 35 -3.47 13.88 -9.01
N THR A 36 -3.11 15.07 -8.53
CA THR A 36 -4.07 16.10 -8.08
C THR A 36 -3.80 17.42 -8.78
N ASP A 37 -4.72 18.37 -8.66
CA ASP A 37 -4.54 19.74 -9.19
C ASP A 37 -3.31 20.45 -8.59
N ALA A 38 -2.96 20.11 -7.34
CA ALA A 38 -1.81 20.68 -6.63
C ALA A 38 -0.48 19.93 -6.93
N GLY A 39 -0.54 18.86 -7.74
CA GLY A 39 0.61 18.02 -8.06
C GLY A 39 0.44 16.55 -7.63
N PRO A 40 1.48 15.73 -7.84
CA PRO A 40 1.44 14.31 -7.51
C PRO A 40 1.42 14.09 -5.99
N ILE A 41 0.70 13.06 -5.55
CA ILE A 41 0.69 12.61 -4.15
C ILE A 41 0.99 11.11 -4.08
N GLY A 42 1.61 10.69 -2.98
CA GLY A 42 1.97 9.31 -2.69
C GLY A 42 1.66 8.90 -1.25
N MET A 43 1.38 7.62 -1.05
CA MET A 43 1.17 7.01 0.25
C MET A 43 1.70 5.58 0.28
N THR A 44 2.65 5.31 1.18
CA THR A 44 3.05 3.94 1.51
C THR A 44 1.95 3.27 2.31
N ALA A 45 1.52 2.09 1.88
CA ALA A 45 0.54 1.28 2.59
C ALA A 45 0.92 -0.21 2.54
N ASN A 46 0.52 -0.94 3.57
CA ASN A 46 0.70 -2.38 3.64
C ASN A 46 -0.64 -3.13 3.81
N SER A 47 -1.75 -2.40 3.68
CA SER A 47 -3.13 -2.92 3.67
C SER A 47 -3.60 -3.35 2.27
N PHE A 48 -2.70 -3.36 1.27
CA PHE A 48 -3.02 -3.78 -0.09
C PHE A 48 -3.47 -5.24 -0.12
N SER A 49 -4.50 -5.54 -0.92
CA SER A 49 -4.96 -6.89 -1.17
C SER A 49 -5.55 -7.06 -2.56
N SER A 50 -5.32 -8.23 -3.16
CA SER A 50 -6.04 -8.67 -4.36
C SER A 50 -7.44 -9.11 -3.98
N VAL A 51 -8.44 -8.71 -4.77
CA VAL A 51 -9.87 -8.93 -4.44
C VAL A 51 -10.55 -9.84 -5.45
N SER A 52 -10.38 -9.56 -6.75
CA SER A 52 -11.08 -10.27 -7.81
C SER A 52 -10.22 -10.36 -9.07
N LEU A 53 -10.41 -11.44 -9.84
CA LEU A 53 -9.80 -11.60 -11.17
C LEU A 53 -10.73 -11.13 -12.29
N ASP A 54 -12.05 -11.29 -12.13
CA ASP A 54 -13.05 -10.86 -13.12
C ASP A 54 -14.30 -10.27 -12.42
N PRO A 55 -14.49 -8.93 -12.46
CA PRO A 55 -13.54 -7.93 -12.98
C PRO A 55 -12.26 -7.89 -12.13
N PRO A 56 -11.12 -7.41 -12.66
CA PRO A 56 -9.86 -7.37 -11.93
C PRO A 56 -9.87 -6.25 -10.88
N LEU A 57 -10.03 -6.63 -9.61
CA LEU A 57 -10.17 -5.68 -8.49
C LEU A 57 -9.08 -5.87 -7.44
N VAL A 58 -8.65 -4.75 -6.87
CA VAL A 58 -7.73 -4.66 -5.72
C VAL A 58 -8.25 -3.66 -4.70
N LEU A 59 -7.87 -3.81 -3.44
CA LEU A 59 -8.18 -2.82 -2.41
C LEU A 59 -6.93 -2.37 -1.65
N TRP A 60 -7.06 -1.22 -1.00
CA TRP A 60 -6.15 -0.74 0.03
C TRP A 60 -6.91 0.20 0.98
N SER A 61 -6.32 0.53 2.13
CA SER A 61 -6.96 1.34 3.16
C SER A 61 -6.16 2.61 3.42
N ALA A 62 -6.81 3.76 3.31
CA ALA A 62 -6.22 5.07 3.61
C ALA A 62 -6.66 5.53 5.00
N ALA A 63 -5.72 5.94 5.86
CA ALA A 63 -6.04 6.48 7.18
C ALA A 63 -6.78 7.82 7.05
N CYS A 64 -7.93 7.97 7.70
CA CYS A 64 -8.72 9.21 7.70
C CYS A 64 -7.96 10.40 8.30
N SER A 65 -6.96 10.13 9.14
CA SER A 65 -6.09 11.14 9.76
C SER A 65 -4.99 11.68 8.82
N SER A 66 -4.78 11.05 7.66
CA SER A 66 -3.79 11.49 6.69
C SER A 66 -4.26 12.77 5.99
N LYS A 67 -3.37 13.76 5.85
CA LYS A 67 -3.62 14.97 5.04
C LYS A 67 -3.90 14.67 3.56
N ARG A 68 -3.55 13.46 3.09
CA ARG A 68 -3.75 12.99 1.72
C ARG A 68 -5.01 12.14 1.56
N HIS A 69 -5.72 11.84 2.65
CA HIS A 69 -6.89 10.96 2.65
C HIS A 69 -7.92 11.39 1.62
N ASP A 70 -8.39 12.64 1.71
CA ASP A 70 -9.51 13.12 0.89
C ASP A 70 -9.17 13.11 -0.61
N ALA A 71 -7.91 13.44 -0.94
CA ALA A 71 -7.44 13.37 -2.31
C ALA A 71 -7.48 11.94 -2.87
N PHE A 72 -7.08 10.93 -2.08
CA PHE A 72 -7.19 9.53 -2.49
C PHE A 72 -8.63 9.01 -2.46
N ALA A 73 -9.46 9.43 -1.51
CA ALA A 73 -10.86 9.01 -1.42
C ALA A 73 -11.72 9.60 -2.55
N GLN A 74 -11.30 10.71 -3.16
CA GLN A 74 -12.03 11.41 -4.22
C GLN A 74 -11.38 11.25 -5.61
N THR A 75 -10.18 10.67 -5.69
CA THR A 75 -9.49 10.51 -6.98
C THR A 75 -10.25 9.54 -7.89
N ALA A 76 -10.31 9.86 -9.18
CA ALA A 76 -10.86 8.95 -10.19
C ALA A 76 -9.88 7.81 -10.53
N ALA A 77 -8.57 8.05 -10.37
CA ALA A 77 -7.53 7.12 -10.78
C ALA A 77 -6.31 7.18 -9.86
N PHE A 78 -5.64 6.04 -9.70
CA PHE A 78 -4.40 5.91 -8.94
C PHE A 78 -3.51 4.80 -9.52
N CYS A 79 -2.26 4.73 -9.08
CA CYS A 79 -1.36 3.64 -9.39
C CYS A 79 -0.83 3.00 -8.10
N ILE A 80 -0.88 1.67 -8.02
CA ILE A 80 -0.29 0.89 -6.94
C ILE A 80 1.05 0.34 -7.42
N HIS A 81 2.11 0.53 -6.63
CA HIS A 81 3.44 -0.01 -6.87
C HIS A 81 3.78 -1.05 -5.82
N VAL A 82 4.14 -2.27 -6.22
CA VAL A 82 4.65 -3.30 -5.31
C VAL A 82 6.15 -3.14 -5.18
N LEU A 83 6.65 -2.91 -3.97
CA LEU A 83 8.05 -2.52 -3.76
C LEU A 83 9.01 -3.71 -3.63
N SER A 84 10.21 -3.57 -4.18
CA SER A 84 11.32 -4.50 -3.98
C SER A 84 12.02 -4.25 -2.64
N ALA A 85 12.75 -5.25 -2.14
CA ALA A 85 13.46 -5.21 -0.87
C ALA A 85 14.52 -4.10 -0.77
N GLU A 86 14.96 -3.54 -1.89
CA GLU A 86 15.91 -2.44 -2.00
C GLU A 86 15.24 -1.07 -1.81
N GLN A 87 13.91 -1.00 -1.90
CA GLN A 87 13.13 0.24 -1.89
C GLN A 87 12.65 0.66 -0.49
N ILE A 88 13.41 0.33 0.56
CA ILE A 88 13.11 0.72 1.95
C ILE A 88 13.06 2.25 2.10
N GLU A 89 14.01 2.96 1.48
CA GLU A 89 14.08 4.43 1.55
C GLU A 89 12.85 5.07 0.89
N LEU A 90 12.46 4.56 -0.28
CA LEU A 90 11.25 4.99 -0.98
C LEU A 90 10.00 4.79 -0.11
N ALA A 91 9.86 3.61 0.51
CA ALA A 91 8.75 3.30 1.40
C ALA A 91 8.68 4.27 2.60
N ASN A 92 9.81 4.55 3.24
CA ASN A 92 9.87 5.48 4.37
C ASN A 92 9.60 6.94 3.96
N HIS A 93 10.09 7.34 2.79
CA HIS A 93 9.88 8.67 2.24
C HIS A 93 8.37 8.92 2.04
N PHE A 94 7.68 8.07 1.28
CA PHE A 94 6.26 8.25 1.01
C PHE A 94 5.32 7.94 2.20
N ALA A 95 5.83 7.36 3.28
CA ALA A 95 5.11 7.28 4.54
C ALA A 95 4.99 8.66 5.24
N THR A 96 5.93 9.57 5.01
CA THR A 96 6.02 10.86 5.72
C THR A 96 5.93 12.07 4.81
N GLN A 97 6.62 12.05 3.66
CA GLN A 97 6.78 13.13 2.68
C GLN A 97 5.99 12.88 1.39
N GLY A 98 4.73 12.45 1.51
CA GLY A 98 3.91 12.03 0.37
C GLY A 98 3.57 13.08 -0.70
N HIS A 99 4.10 14.30 -0.64
CA HIS A 99 3.98 15.32 -1.69
C HIS A 99 5.31 15.60 -2.42
N ASP A 100 6.42 15.09 -1.89
CA ASP A 100 7.74 15.33 -2.45
C ASP A 100 8.14 14.15 -3.35
N PHE A 101 8.05 14.37 -4.66
CA PHE A 101 8.49 13.40 -5.68
C PHE A 101 9.89 13.72 -6.20
N SER A 102 10.52 14.82 -5.78
CA SER A 102 11.81 15.27 -6.31
C SER A 102 12.97 14.26 -6.15
N PRO A 103 13.03 13.38 -5.14
CA PRO A 103 14.14 12.43 -5.01
C PRO A 103 14.07 11.24 -5.96
N TYR A 104 12.92 10.97 -6.57
CA TYR A 104 12.69 9.72 -7.31
C TYR A 104 12.19 10.01 -8.73
N PRO A 105 12.75 9.36 -9.77
CA PRO A 105 12.25 9.50 -11.13
C PRO A 105 10.87 8.85 -11.27
N TRP A 106 9.96 9.54 -11.95
CA TRP A 106 8.62 9.05 -12.26
C TRP A 106 8.15 9.61 -13.58
N ASP A 107 7.24 8.88 -14.23
CA ASP A 107 6.57 9.26 -15.46
C ASP A 107 5.06 9.33 -15.27
N VAL A 108 4.35 9.98 -16.19
CA VAL A 108 2.88 9.97 -16.21
C VAL A 108 2.43 8.62 -16.78
N GLY A 109 1.68 7.85 -15.98
CA GLY A 109 1.16 6.55 -16.37
C GLY A 109 -0.03 6.61 -17.33
N PRO A 110 -0.51 5.47 -17.84
CA PRO A 110 -1.61 5.38 -18.81
C PRO A 110 -2.94 5.97 -18.33
N ASN A 111 -3.20 6.00 -17.02
CA ASN A 111 -4.38 6.63 -16.42
C ASN A 111 -4.09 8.03 -15.83
N GLY A 112 -2.94 8.62 -16.15
CA GLY A 112 -2.49 9.92 -15.65
C GLY A 112 -1.84 9.87 -14.26
N ALA A 113 -1.87 8.74 -13.55
CA ALA A 113 -1.25 8.63 -12.23
C ALA A 113 0.30 8.62 -12.32
N PRO A 114 1.01 9.26 -11.37
CA PRO A 114 2.47 9.23 -11.30
C PRO A 114 2.99 7.79 -11.15
N THR A 115 3.94 7.37 -11.99
CA THR A 115 4.45 5.99 -12.01
C THR A 115 5.93 5.97 -11.69
N LEU A 116 6.31 5.37 -10.57
CA LEU A 116 7.69 5.26 -10.10
C LEU A 116 8.38 4.03 -10.68
N HIS A 117 9.66 4.18 -11.01
CA HIS A 117 10.43 3.13 -11.67
C HIS A 117 11.05 2.15 -10.67
N GLY A 118 11.42 0.95 -11.14
CA GLY A 118 12.15 -0.04 -10.35
C GLY A 118 11.30 -0.83 -9.35
N CYS A 119 9.98 -0.63 -9.33
CA CYS A 119 9.04 -1.43 -8.53
C CYS A 119 8.81 -2.81 -9.19
N LEU A 120 8.50 -3.84 -8.39
CA LEU A 120 8.30 -5.21 -8.86
C LEU A 120 7.07 -5.36 -9.75
N ALA A 121 6.00 -4.64 -9.44
CA ALA A 121 4.79 -4.58 -10.23
C ALA A 121 4.12 -3.22 -10.08
N THR A 122 3.35 -2.82 -11.09
CA THR A 122 2.47 -1.66 -11.03
C THR A 122 1.06 -2.03 -11.48
N PHE A 123 0.06 -1.41 -10.86
CA PHE A 123 -1.35 -1.56 -11.19
C PHE A 123 -1.99 -0.17 -11.31
N HIS A 124 -2.32 0.23 -12.52
CA HIS A 124 -3.13 1.41 -12.79
C HIS A 124 -4.58 1.06 -12.56
N CYS A 125 -5.22 1.80 -11.67
CA CYS A 125 -6.57 1.53 -11.23
C CYS A 125 -7.46 2.76 -11.44
N ASP A 126 -8.68 2.50 -11.89
CA ASP A 126 -9.78 3.45 -11.75
C ASP A 126 -10.48 3.17 -10.42
N THR A 127 -10.86 4.22 -9.70
CA THR A 127 -11.57 4.07 -8.42
C THR A 127 -12.94 3.46 -8.67
N TYR A 128 -13.15 2.27 -8.13
CA TYR A 128 -14.37 1.50 -8.29
C TYR A 128 -15.36 1.81 -7.16
N ALA A 129 -14.89 1.85 -5.91
CA ALA A 129 -15.70 2.19 -4.75
C ALA A 129 -14.85 2.67 -3.57
N VAL A 130 -15.46 3.46 -2.68
CA VAL A 130 -14.86 3.87 -1.41
C VAL A 130 -15.84 3.62 -0.27
N HIS A 131 -15.39 2.93 0.77
CA HIS A 131 -16.21 2.54 1.91
C HIS A 131 -15.60 3.03 3.23
N PRO A 132 -16.36 3.70 4.12
CA PRO A 132 -15.91 3.99 5.47
C PRO A 132 -15.63 2.71 6.27
N ALA A 133 -14.52 2.68 7.01
CA ALA A 133 -14.08 1.52 7.78
C ALA A 133 -13.41 1.96 9.10
N GLY A 134 -14.15 2.66 9.95
CA GLY A 134 -13.63 3.18 11.22
C GLY A 134 -12.72 4.38 11.03
N ASP A 135 -11.46 4.26 11.44
CA ASP A 135 -10.42 5.30 11.29
C ASP A 135 -9.71 5.27 9.92
N HIS A 136 -10.17 4.41 9.02
CA HIS A 136 -9.71 4.31 7.64
C HIS A 136 -10.88 4.30 6.65
N SER A 137 -10.59 4.59 5.39
CA SER A 137 -11.46 4.29 4.25
C SER A 137 -10.86 3.14 3.43
N ILE A 138 -11.69 2.18 3.04
CA ILE A 138 -11.33 1.13 2.09
C ILE A 138 -11.56 1.67 0.68
N ILE A 139 -10.51 1.71 -0.14
CA ILE A 139 -10.56 2.14 -1.53
C ILE A 139 -10.41 0.90 -2.40
N LEU A 140 -11.43 0.62 -3.21
CA LEU A 140 -11.47 -0.46 -4.17
C LEU A 140 -11.15 0.11 -5.55
N GLY A 141 -10.18 -0.47 -6.25
CA GLY A 141 -9.75 -0.07 -7.58
C GLY A 141 -9.95 -1.20 -8.59
N GLN A 142 -10.44 -0.84 -9.78
CA GLN A 142 -10.46 -1.74 -10.93
C GLN A 142 -9.20 -1.55 -11.74
N ILE A 143 -8.43 -2.63 -11.93
CA ILE A 143 -7.18 -2.59 -12.70
C ILE A 143 -7.51 -2.37 -14.18
N THR A 144 -6.95 -1.32 -14.77
CA THR A 144 -7.07 -1.00 -16.20
C THR A 144 -5.77 -1.25 -16.96
N SER A 145 -4.62 -1.24 -16.27
CA SER A 145 -3.32 -1.63 -16.82
C SER A 145 -2.40 -2.18 -15.72
N ALA A 146 -1.57 -3.17 -16.05
CA ALA A 146 -0.62 -3.76 -15.13
C ALA A 146 0.74 -3.99 -15.81
N ALA A 147 1.81 -3.85 -15.05
CA ALA A 147 3.17 -4.22 -15.45
C ALA A 147 3.85 -5.01 -14.33
N ILE A 148 4.79 -5.86 -14.71
CA ILE A 148 5.59 -6.68 -13.80
C ILE A 148 7.06 -6.68 -14.27
N GLN A 149 8.00 -6.69 -13.34
CA GLN A 149 9.39 -6.91 -13.67
C GLN A 149 9.60 -8.34 -14.21
N PRO A 150 10.35 -8.51 -15.31
CA PRO A 150 10.56 -9.82 -15.92
C PRO A 150 11.56 -10.68 -15.14
N VAL A 151 12.42 -10.07 -14.34
CA VAL A 151 13.42 -10.75 -13.52
C VAL A 151 12.88 -10.84 -12.10
N GLU A 152 12.93 -12.04 -11.52
CA GLU A 152 12.55 -12.27 -10.14
C GLU A 152 13.48 -11.50 -9.20
N SER A 153 12.90 -10.81 -8.22
CA SER A 153 13.61 -10.00 -7.23
C SER A 153 12.86 -10.02 -5.91
N ASP A 154 13.58 -9.89 -4.80
CA ASP A 154 12.99 -9.97 -3.46
C ASP A 154 11.97 -8.84 -3.25
N GLY A 155 10.78 -9.19 -2.78
CA GLY A 155 9.77 -8.23 -2.33
C GLY A 155 10.10 -7.63 -0.97
N LEU A 156 9.79 -6.33 -0.80
CA LEU A 156 9.84 -5.71 0.51
C LEU A 156 8.71 -6.20 1.38
N LEU A 157 9.06 -6.89 2.47
CA LEU A 157 8.09 -7.34 3.46
C LEU A 157 8.07 -6.45 4.68
N PHE A 158 6.91 -6.38 5.34
CA PHE A 158 6.72 -5.71 6.62
C PHE A 158 6.03 -6.65 7.61
N LYS A 159 6.65 -6.86 8.78
CA LYS A 159 6.11 -7.70 9.85
C LYS A 159 6.57 -7.18 11.20
N ARG A 160 5.66 -7.10 12.18
CA ARG A 160 5.95 -6.66 13.55
C ARG A 160 6.73 -5.34 13.63
N GLY A 161 6.41 -4.38 12.74
CA GLY A 161 7.08 -3.08 12.72
C GLY A 161 8.49 -3.07 12.10
N ARG A 162 8.86 -4.11 11.35
CA ARG A 162 10.18 -4.25 10.75
C ARG A 162 10.08 -4.63 9.28
N PHE A 163 10.99 -4.07 8.49
CA PHE A 163 11.21 -4.49 7.11
C PHE A 163 11.98 -5.82 7.07
N GLY A 164 11.76 -6.58 5.99
CA GLY A 164 12.43 -7.84 5.73
C GLY A 164 12.26 -8.28 4.28
N ARG A 165 12.65 -9.52 4.01
CA ARG A 165 12.59 -10.16 2.69
C ARG A 165 11.90 -11.51 2.82
N PHE A 166 11.36 -12.00 1.70
CA PHE A 166 10.90 -13.38 1.62
C PHE A 166 12.10 -14.32 1.51
N ALA A 167 12.05 -15.44 2.25
CA ALA A 167 12.98 -16.54 2.07
C ALA A 167 12.10 -17.78 1.85
N PRO A 168 12.18 -18.43 0.68
CA PRO A 168 11.38 -19.61 0.40
C PRO A 168 11.80 -20.76 1.32
N ASP A 169 10.83 -21.59 1.68
CA ASP A 169 11.11 -22.90 2.26
C ASP A 169 11.82 -23.77 1.21
N GLN A 170 12.67 -24.70 1.67
CA GLN A 170 13.41 -25.64 0.80
C GLN A 170 12.50 -26.71 0.19
#